data_AF-A0A1G1WLJ3-F1
#
_entry.id   AF-A0A1G1WLJ3-F1
#
_cell.length_a   1.000
_cell.length_b   1.000
_cell.length_c   1.000
_cell.angle_alpha   90.00
_cell.angle_beta   90.00
_cell.angle_gamma   90.00
#
_symmetry.space_group_name_H-M   'P 1'
#
loop_
_entity.id
_entity.type
_entity.pdbx_description
1 polymer ?
#
loop_
_entity_poly.entity_id
_entity_poly.type
_entity_poly.pdbx_seq_one_letter_code
_entity_poly.pdbx_strand_id
1 'polypeptide(L)'
;MGSVLLLTRPNHDLPTTYLYHWSELVIKEASNKGIKVLDLEGKKANKSQFSSYISKNKPELLFLNGHGAKDCVGGYDNEILLDSSNCEALLKGKILYVRSCEAGAVLGPFSIGKGAAAFIGYSRSYWLIRSISKSTRPLNDSVAKLFLEPSNQVPISLIKGRNVKESYDKSQKEMRRNFSYMISSKASIEERDAAFFLFANLSCQVMYGQGTAKL
;
A
#
# COMPACT_ATOMS: atom_id res chain seq x y z
N MET A 1 -8.78 15.31 18.56
CA MET A 1 -9.48 14.44 17.58
C MET A 1 -8.54 13.27 17.32
N GLY A 2 -9.05 12.04 17.29
CA GLY A 2 -8.20 10.86 17.05
C GLY A 2 -7.89 10.69 15.56
N SER A 3 -6.73 10.10 15.24
CA SER A 3 -6.29 9.96 13.86
C SER A 3 -7.19 9.02 13.05
N VAL A 4 -7.28 9.27 11.75
CA VAL A 4 -8.18 8.53 10.85
C VAL A 4 -7.42 7.93 9.65
N LEU A 5 -7.56 6.62 9.46
CA LEU A 5 -7.05 5.85 8.33
C LEU A 5 -8.20 5.52 7.37
N LEU A 6 -8.03 5.81 6.07
CA LEU A 6 -8.85 5.25 5.01
C LEU A 6 -8.03 4.19 4.26
N LEU A 7 -8.59 2.99 4.09
CA LEU A 7 -8.00 1.98 3.21
C LEU A 7 -8.98 1.44 2.18
N THR A 8 -8.45 1.00 1.04
CA THR A 8 -9.20 0.28 0.02
C THR A 8 -8.84 -1.21 0.05
N ARG A 9 -9.83 -2.08 -0.13
CA ARG A 9 -9.65 -3.54 -0.25
C ARG A 9 -10.57 -4.08 -1.35
N PRO A 10 -10.24 -3.90 -2.64
CA PRO A 10 -11.19 -4.11 -3.73
C PRO A 10 -11.60 -5.57 -3.97
N ASN A 11 -10.70 -6.56 -3.88
CA ASN A 11 -11.07 -7.99 -3.93
C ASN A 11 -11.97 -8.41 -5.11
N HIS A 12 -11.53 -8.15 -6.34
CA HIS A 12 -12.22 -8.55 -7.57
C HIS A 12 -11.41 -9.49 -8.47
N ASP A 13 -10.15 -9.75 -8.12
CA ASP A 13 -9.28 -10.72 -8.77
C ASP A 13 -8.23 -11.29 -7.80
N LEU A 14 -7.46 -12.28 -8.24
CA LEU A 14 -6.53 -12.99 -7.37
C LEU A 14 -5.47 -12.07 -6.71
N PRO A 15 -4.78 -11.15 -7.41
CA PRO A 15 -3.89 -10.19 -6.76
C PRO A 15 -4.61 -9.36 -5.69
N THR A 16 -5.79 -8.80 -6.01
CA THR A 16 -6.53 -7.96 -5.07
C THR A 16 -7.14 -8.74 -3.90
N THR A 17 -7.42 -10.04 -4.06
CA THR A 17 -7.77 -10.95 -2.95
C THR A 17 -6.63 -11.07 -1.94
N TYR A 18 -5.38 -11.17 -2.40
CA TYR A 18 -4.23 -11.15 -1.48
C TYR A 18 -4.13 -9.81 -0.76
N LEU A 19 -4.26 -8.69 -1.47
CA LEU A 19 -4.21 -7.37 -0.84
C LEU A 19 -5.34 -7.20 0.19
N TYR A 20 -6.53 -7.73 -0.08
CA TYR A 20 -7.69 -7.70 0.80
C TYR A 20 -7.39 -8.37 2.14
N HIS A 21 -6.97 -9.64 2.12
CA HIS A 21 -6.74 -10.40 3.35
C HIS A 21 -5.51 -9.89 4.12
N TRP A 22 -4.41 -9.60 3.42
CA TRP A 22 -3.20 -9.11 4.09
C TRP A 22 -3.38 -7.72 4.70
N SER A 23 -4.31 -6.90 4.21
CA SER A 23 -4.60 -5.60 4.81
C SER A 23 -5.40 -5.69 6.11
N GLU A 24 -6.04 -6.82 6.42
CA GLU A 24 -6.72 -7.03 7.70
C GLU A 24 -5.76 -6.92 8.89
N LEU A 25 -4.48 -7.30 8.70
CA LEU A 25 -3.43 -7.14 9.69
C LEU A 25 -3.18 -5.65 10.03
N VAL A 26 -3.27 -4.77 9.02
CA VAL A 26 -3.12 -3.33 9.19
C VAL A 26 -4.35 -2.76 9.90
N ILE A 27 -5.56 -3.19 9.52
CA ILE A 27 -6.81 -2.81 10.20
C ILE A 27 -6.76 -3.17 11.68
N LYS A 28 -6.35 -4.40 12.01
CA LYS A 28 -6.23 -4.87 13.38
C LYS A 28 -5.25 -4.01 14.20
N GLU A 29 -4.09 -3.68 13.64
CA GLU A 29 -3.12 -2.81 14.31
C GLU A 29 -3.68 -1.39 14.51
N ALA A 30 -4.36 -0.80 13.51
CA ALA A 30 -4.99 0.51 13.63
C ALA A 30 -6.05 0.53 14.75
N SER A 31 -6.93 -0.47 14.78
CA SER A 31 -7.94 -0.63 15.83
C SER A 31 -7.32 -0.78 17.22
N ASN A 32 -6.24 -1.56 17.35
CA ASN A 32 -5.51 -1.71 18.62
C ASN A 32 -4.88 -0.39 19.10
N LYS A 33 -4.60 0.55 18.19
CA LYS A 33 -4.09 1.89 18.49
C LYS A 33 -5.18 2.95 18.66
N GLY A 34 -6.46 2.56 18.58
CA GLY A 34 -7.59 3.48 18.67
C GLY A 34 -7.72 4.42 17.47
N ILE A 35 -7.11 4.08 16.33
CA ILE A 35 -7.24 4.84 15.08
C ILE A 35 -8.56 4.45 14.42
N LYS A 36 -9.34 5.44 14.01
CA LYS A 36 -10.58 5.19 13.27
C LYS A 36 -10.23 4.65 11.88
N VAL A 37 -10.70 3.45 11.57
CA VAL A 37 -10.53 2.83 10.25
C VAL A 37 -11.78 3.03 9.40
N LEU A 38 -11.57 3.59 8.21
CA LEU A 38 -12.56 3.72 7.16
C LEU A 38 -12.24 2.69 6.08
N ASP A 39 -12.92 1.55 6.11
CA ASP A 39 -12.62 0.41 5.25
C ASP A 39 -13.54 0.36 4.02
N LEU A 40 -12.97 0.62 2.85
CA LEU A 40 -13.64 0.50 1.56
C LEU A 40 -13.41 -0.91 1.00
N GLU A 41 -14.17 -1.87 1.51
CA GLU A 41 -14.09 -3.28 1.14
C GLU A 41 -14.94 -3.62 -0.10
N GLY A 42 -14.43 -4.53 -0.96
CA GLY A 42 -15.17 -5.04 -2.10
C GLY A 42 -15.67 -3.90 -3.00
N LYS A 43 -16.95 -3.98 -3.37
CA LYS A 43 -17.66 -2.98 -4.17
C LYS A 43 -17.67 -1.57 -3.56
N LYS A 44 -17.37 -1.39 -2.27
CA LYS A 44 -17.26 -0.05 -1.64
C LYS A 44 -15.99 0.69 -2.07
N ALA A 45 -14.98 -0.01 -2.60
CA ALA A 45 -13.81 0.61 -3.20
C ALA A 45 -14.16 1.22 -4.58
N ASN A 46 -15.05 2.22 -4.60
CA ASN A 46 -15.45 2.93 -5.82
C ASN A 46 -15.24 4.45 -5.65
N LYS A 47 -15.27 5.20 -6.75
CA LYS A 47 -14.93 6.64 -6.78
C LYS A 47 -15.87 7.47 -5.90
N SER A 48 -17.15 7.14 -5.91
CA SER A 48 -18.19 7.84 -5.15
C SER A 48 -17.97 7.70 -3.64
N GLN A 49 -17.80 6.46 -3.15
CA GLN A 49 -17.54 6.19 -1.74
C GLN A 49 -16.19 6.74 -1.30
N PHE A 50 -15.15 6.60 -2.11
CA PHE A 50 -13.82 7.17 -1.84
C PHE A 50 -13.88 8.68 -1.58
N SER A 51 -14.49 9.42 -2.51
CA SER A 51 -14.62 10.89 -2.41
C SER A 51 -15.51 11.31 -1.23
N SER A 52 -16.62 10.60 -1.01
CA SER A 52 -17.56 10.81 0.10
C SER A 52 -16.89 10.59 1.46
N TYR A 53 -16.06 9.55 1.59
CA TYR A 53 -15.40 9.22 2.85
C TYR A 53 -14.29 10.23 3.18
N ILE A 54 -13.51 10.64 2.18
CA ILE A 54 -12.47 11.66 2.36
C ILE A 54 -13.07 12.99 2.82
N SER A 55 -14.11 13.47 2.14
CA SER A 55 -14.76 14.76 2.45
C SER A 55 -15.39 14.77 3.85
N LYS A 56 -16.09 13.70 4.23
CA LYS A 56 -16.82 13.62 5.51
C LYS A 56 -15.92 13.39 6.71
N ASN A 57 -14.88 12.58 6.56
CA ASN A 57 -14.09 12.10 7.69
C ASN A 57 -12.68 12.70 7.77
N LYS A 58 -12.21 13.36 6.70
CA LYS A 58 -10.89 14.01 6.63
C LYS A 58 -9.75 13.09 7.09
N PRO A 59 -9.59 11.88 6.51
CA PRO A 59 -8.51 10.96 6.87
C PRO A 59 -7.14 11.61 6.69
N GLU A 60 -6.21 11.27 7.59
CA GLU A 60 -4.82 11.73 7.56
C GLU A 60 -3.94 10.77 6.76
N LEU A 61 -4.24 9.47 6.85
CA LEU A 61 -3.57 8.41 6.07
C LEU A 61 -4.54 7.77 5.08
N LEU A 62 -4.11 7.73 3.82
CA LEU A 62 -4.74 6.99 2.74
C LEU A 62 -3.87 5.77 2.39
N PHE A 63 -4.36 4.56 2.66
CA PHE A 63 -3.71 3.31 2.23
C PHE A 63 -4.47 2.70 1.06
N LEU A 64 -3.97 2.94 -0.16
CA LEU A 64 -4.66 2.58 -1.39
C LEU A 64 -4.09 1.27 -1.94
N ASN A 65 -4.93 0.25 -2.02
CA ASN A 65 -4.70 -1.02 -2.67
C ASN A 65 -5.55 -1.15 -3.92
N GLY A 66 -4.94 -1.65 -4.99
CA GLY A 66 -5.60 -1.97 -6.23
C GLY A 66 -4.62 -2.03 -7.37
N HIS A 67 -5.14 -2.23 -8.57
CA HIS A 67 -4.39 -2.02 -9.79
C HIS A 67 -4.18 -0.54 -10.04
N GLY A 68 -3.40 -0.20 -11.06
CA GLY A 68 -3.13 1.18 -11.42
C GLY A 68 -2.05 1.29 -12.46
N ALA A 69 -1.74 2.54 -12.76
CA ALA A 69 -0.74 2.93 -13.74
C ALA A 69 0.04 4.13 -13.20
N LYS A 70 0.84 4.74 -14.07
CA LYS A 70 1.71 5.86 -13.70
C LYS A 70 0.96 7.01 -13.01
N ASP A 71 -0.25 7.29 -13.44
CA ASP A 71 -1.04 8.48 -13.12
C ASP A 71 -2.33 8.18 -12.34
N CYS A 72 -2.63 6.92 -12.02
CA CYS A 72 -3.89 6.55 -11.39
C CYS A 72 -3.81 5.29 -10.51
N VAL A 73 -4.76 5.16 -9.59
CA VAL A 73 -5.02 3.95 -8.81
C VAL A 73 -6.49 3.56 -8.87
N GLY A 74 -6.74 2.29 -9.14
CA GLY A 74 -8.06 1.69 -9.27
C GLY A 74 -8.58 1.07 -7.98
N GLY A 75 -9.89 0.94 -7.90
CA GLY A 75 -10.64 0.28 -6.84
C GLY A 75 -11.23 -1.05 -7.33
N TYR A 76 -12.47 -1.33 -6.93
CA TYR A 76 -13.23 -2.49 -7.38
C TYR A 76 -13.40 -2.45 -8.89
N ASP A 77 -13.16 -3.58 -9.55
CA ASP A 77 -13.29 -3.73 -11.00
C ASP A 77 -12.48 -2.69 -11.79
N ASN A 78 -11.36 -2.25 -11.20
CA ASN A 78 -10.44 -1.25 -11.74
C ASN A 78 -11.04 0.15 -11.94
N GLU A 79 -12.18 0.48 -11.29
CA GLU A 79 -12.72 1.84 -11.30
C GLU A 79 -11.70 2.83 -10.70
N ILE A 80 -11.36 3.89 -11.44
CA ILE A 80 -10.35 4.86 -11.01
C ILE A 80 -10.83 5.64 -9.79
N LEU A 81 -10.11 5.48 -8.67
CA LEU A 81 -10.38 6.17 -7.40
C LEU A 81 -9.70 7.52 -7.35
N LEU A 82 -8.45 7.55 -7.79
CA LEU A 82 -7.57 8.72 -7.71
C LEU A 82 -6.72 8.79 -8.98
N ASP A 83 -6.75 9.95 -9.62
CA ASP A 83 -5.97 10.29 -10.81
C ASP A 83 -5.65 11.81 -10.82
N SER A 84 -5.10 12.29 -11.93
CA SER A 84 -4.78 13.71 -12.08
C SER A 84 -5.98 14.64 -12.06
N SER A 85 -7.18 14.15 -12.41
CA SER A 85 -8.40 14.93 -12.53
C SER A 85 -9.10 15.21 -11.18
N ASN A 86 -8.89 14.37 -10.16
CA ASN A 86 -9.61 14.46 -8.89
C ASN A 86 -8.73 14.61 -7.64
N CYS A 87 -7.41 14.62 -7.79
CA CYS A 87 -6.42 14.74 -6.72
C CYS A 87 -6.55 16.00 -5.82
N GLU A 88 -6.88 17.16 -6.38
CA GLU A 88 -6.57 18.45 -5.75
C GLU A 88 -7.41 18.67 -4.49
N ALA A 89 -8.70 18.34 -4.57
CA ALA A 89 -9.62 18.43 -3.45
C ALA A 89 -9.41 17.31 -2.42
N LEU A 90 -8.77 16.20 -2.80
CA LEU A 90 -8.75 14.97 -2.01
C LEU A 90 -7.48 14.82 -1.16
N LEU A 91 -6.35 15.41 -1.56
CA LEU A 91 -5.03 15.01 -1.03
C LEU A 91 -4.38 15.99 -0.05
N LYS A 92 -4.90 17.22 0.08
CA LYS A 92 -4.26 18.27 0.88
C LYS A 92 -3.99 17.81 2.33
N GLY A 93 -2.72 17.89 2.72
CA GLY A 93 -2.21 17.55 4.06
C GLY A 93 -2.15 16.04 4.38
N LYS A 94 -2.46 15.16 3.42
CA LYS A 94 -2.56 13.71 3.68
C LYS A 94 -1.25 13.00 3.43
N ILE A 95 -1.05 11.90 4.15
CA ILE A 95 -0.03 10.90 3.86
C ILE A 95 -0.68 9.83 2.98
N LEU A 96 -0.08 9.58 1.83
CA LEU A 96 -0.52 8.53 0.90
C LEU A 96 0.47 7.37 0.95
N TYR A 97 -0.05 6.16 1.14
CA TYR A 97 0.65 4.94 0.79
C TYR A 97 -0.13 4.22 -0.31
N VAL A 98 0.46 4.13 -1.50
CA VAL A 98 -0.18 3.54 -2.68
C VAL A 98 0.52 2.24 -3.05
N ARG A 99 -0.13 1.13 -2.76
CA ARG A 99 0.29 -0.21 -3.19
C ARG A 99 -0.40 -0.54 -4.51
N SER A 100 0.11 0.08 -5.56
CA SER A 100 -0.33 -0.08 -6.94
C SER A 100 0.86 0.11 -7.89
N CYS A 101 0.76 -0.48 -9.08
CA CYS A 101 1.82 -0.42 -10.08
C CYS A 101 2.06 1.01 -10.54
N GLU A 102 3.33 1.43 -10.57
CA GLU A 102 3.79 2.67 -11.22
C GLU A 102 3.24 3.99 -10.67
N ALA A 103 2.34 3.98 -9.68
CA ALA A 103 1.75 5.20 -9.11
C ALA A 103 2.80 6.19 -8.57
N GLY A 104 4.00 5.74 -8.20
CA GLY A 104 5.09 6.62 -7.82
C GLY A 104 5.76 7.35 -8.98
N ALA A 105 5.54 6.95 -10.23
CA ALA A 105 6.20 7.56 -11.39
C ALA A 105 5.62 8.94 -11.74
N VAL A 106 4.29 9.07 -11.74
CA VAL A 106 3.60 10.34 -12.08
C VAL A 106 2.67 10.78 -10.95
N LEU A 107 1.78 9.90 -10.48
CA LEU A 107 0.79 10.25 -9.45
C LEU A 107 1.47 10.69 -8.14
N GLY A 108 2.63 10.12 -7.77
CA GLY A 108 3.39 10.48 -6.57
C GLY A 108 3.84 11.95 -6.55
N PRO A 109 4.75 12.39 -7.44
CA PRO A 109 5.19 13.78 -7.50
C PRO A 109 4.01 14.75 -7.71
N PHE A 110 3.04 14.35 -8.53
CA PHE A 110 1.85 15.14 -8.78
C PHE A 110 0.99 15.33 -7.53
N SER A 111 0.80 14.29 -6.71
CA SER A 111 0.10 14.36 -5.41
C SER A 111 0.76 15.37 -4.47
N ILE A 112 2.10 15.42 -4.43
CA ILE A 112 2.85 16.40 -3.64
C ILE A 112 2.59 17.82 -4.17
N GLY A 113 2.64 18.02 -5.51
CA GLY A 113 2.32 19.30 -6.13
C GLY A 113 0.90 19.80 -5.83
N LYS A 114 -0.01 18.88 -5.50
CA LYS A 114 -1.40 19.16 -5.10
C LYS A 114 -1.61 19.25 -3.58
N GLY A 115 -0.52 19.28 -2.81
CA GLY A 115 -0.53 19.57 -1.39
C GLY A 115 -0.62 18.35 -0.48
N ALA A 116 -0.42 17.13 -0.98
CA ALA A 116 -0.19 15.98 -0.11
C ALA A 116 1.02 16.22 0.79
N ALA A 117 0.95 15.80 2.05
CA ALA A 117 2.07 15.92 2.98
C ALA A 117 3.22 14.99 2.58
N ALA A 118 2.87 13.75 2.23
CA ALA A 118 3.83 12.75 1.78
C ALA A 118 3.18 11.69 0.90
N PHE A 119 4.00 11.02 0.10
CA PHE A 119 3.61 9.90 -0.74
C PHE A 119 4.64 8.78 -0.65
N ILE A 120 4.19 7.55 -0.46
CA ILE A 120 4.99 6.33 -0.63
C ILE A 120 4.29 5.45 -1.66
N GLY A 121 5.03 4.94 -2.63
CA GLY A 121 4.52 4.05 -3.67
C GLY A 121 5.65 3.45 -4.49
N TYR A 122 5.39 3.10 -5.75
CA TYR A 122 6.37 2.42 -6.61
C TYR A 122 6.53 3.17 -7.94
N SER A 123 7.76 3.51 -8.32
CA SER A 123 8.08 4.19 -9.59
C SER A 123 8.06 3.25 -10.80
N ARG A 124 7.96 1.94 -10.56
CA ARG A 124 7.78 0.88 -11.56
C ARG A 124 6.68 -0.07 -11.09
N SER A 125 6.39 -1.12 -11.85
CA SER A 125 5.39 -2.12 -11.49
C SER A 125 5.68 -2.71 -10.11
N TYR A 126 4.64 -2.83 -9.28
CA TYR A 126 4.70 -3.53 -8.02
C TYR A 126 4.43 -5.01 -8.27
N TRP A 127 5.39 -5.86 -7.91
CA TRP A 127 5.29 -7.30 -8.09
C TRP A 127 4.77 -7.96 -6.82
N LEU A 128 3.78 -8.82 -6.97
CA LEU A 128 3.33 -9.72 -5.92
C LEU A 128 3.39 -11.14 -6.45
N ILE A 129 4.46 -11.85 -6.10
CA ILE A 129 4.59 -13.28 -6.39
C ILE A 129 3.90 -14.07 -5.29
N ARG A 130 3.25 -15.16 -5.70
CA ARG A 130 2.38 -15.98 -4.86
C ARG A 130 2.56 -17.44 -5.26
N SER A 131 2.35 -18.34 -4.32
CA SER A 131 2.29 -19.75 -4.62
C SER A 131 0.95 -20.12 -5.25
N ILE A 132 1.01 -20.83 -6.39
CA ILE A 132 -0.18 -21.34 -7.09
C ILE A 132 -1.03 -22.22 -6.16
N SER A 133 -0.36 -23.01 -5.32
CA SER A 133 -0.98 -23.94 -4.36
C SER A 133 -1.72 -23.26 -3.20
N LYS A 134 -1.54 -21.95 -3.02
CA LYS A 134 -2.08 -21.17 -1.88
C LYS A 134 -3.08 -20.10 -2.30
N SER A 135 -3.50 -20.10 -3.57
CA SER A 135 -4.47 -19.13 -4.13
C SER A 135 -5.76 -18.97 -3.31
N THR A 136 -6.25 -20.04 -2.67
CA THR A 136 -7.46 -20.04 -1.81
C THR A 136 -7.19 -19.76 -0.34
N ARG A 137 -5.92 -19.67 0.09
CA ARG A 137 -5.52 -19.40 1.48
C ARG A 137 -4.40 -18.34 1.52
N PRO A 138 -4.68 -17.08 1.13
CA PRO A 138 -3.63 -16.06 0.92
C PRO A 138 -2.73 -15.79 2.12
N LEU A 139 -3.24 -15.88 3.34
CA LEU A 139 -2.46 -15.65 4.57
C LEU A 139 -1.47 -16.80 4.89
N ASN A 140 -1.66 -17.98 4.28
CA ASN A 140 -0.79 -19.14 4.47
C ASN A 140 0.27 -19.26 3.36
N ASP A 141 0.32 -18.31 2.43
CA ASP A 141 1.30 -18.27 1.35
C ASP A 141 2.62 -17.67 1.84
N SER A 142 3.63 -18.52 2.02
CA SER A 142 4.96 -18.10 2.47
C SER A 142 5.70 -17.24 1.43
N VAL A 143 5.41 -17.42 0.14
CA VAL A 143 6.02 -16.60 -0.92
C VAL A 143 5.41 -15.21 -0.86
N ALA A 144 4.07 -15.10 -0.89
CA ALA A 144 3.40 -13.80 -0.84
C ALA A 144 3.71 -13.02 0.45
N LYS A 145 3.88 -13.73 1.57
CA LYS A 145 4.32 -13.16 2.85
C LYS A 145 5.61 -12.34 2.72
N LEU A 146 6.58 -12.81 1.94
CA LEU A 146 7.86 -12.13 1.75
C LEU A 146 7.72 -10.76 1.07
N PHE A 147 6.62 -10.52 0.35
CA PHE A 147 6.30 -9.26 -0.30
C PHE A 147 5.36 -8.39 0.54
N LEU A 148 4.32 -9.01 1.12
CA LEU A 148 3.23 -8.28 1.77
C LEU A 148 3.56 -7.86 3.21
N GLU A 149 4.39 -8.60 3.95
CA GLU A 149 4.83 -8.15 5.28
C GLU A 149 5.64 -6.85 5.22
N PRO A 150 6.71 -6.73 4.41
CA PRO A 150 7.45 -5.47 4.30
C PRO A 150 6.58 -4.33 3.78
N SER A 151 5.68 -4.61 2.83
CA SER A 151 4.73 -3.62 2.32
C SER A 151 3.79 -3.11 3.41
N ASN A 152 3.23 -4.00 4.23
CA ASN A 152 2.36 -3.64 5.35
C ASN A 152 3.09 -2.89 6.47
N GLN A 153 4.43 -2.97 6.57
CA GLN A 153 5.17 -2.17 7.55
C GLN A 153 5.02 -0.67 7.35
N VAL A 154 4.80 -0.20 6.12
CA VAL A 154 4.62 1.23 5.87
C VAL A 154 3.44 1.76 6.70
N PRO A 155 2.19 1.29 6.49
CA PRO A 155 1.07 1.77 7.28
C PRO A 155 1.17 1.36 8.76
N ILE A 156 1.69 0.17 9.09
CA ILE A 156 1.87 -0.27 10.49
C ILE A 156 2.81 0.65 11.26
N SER A 157 3.87 1.15 10.64
CA SER A 157 4.83 2.05 11.30
C SER A 157 4.24 3.43 11.53
N LEU A 158 3.51 3.97 10.55
CA LEU A 158 2.75 5.21 10.69
C LEU A 158 1.70 5.11 11.82
N ILE A 159 0.93 4.02 11.85
CA ILE A 159 -0.02 3.69 12.92
C ILE A 159 0.67 3.65 14.30
N LYS A 160 1.94 3.25 14.36
CA LYS A 160 2.75 3.21 15.58
C LYS A 160 3.41 4.55 15.94
N GLY A 161 3.05 5.64 15.26
CA GLY A 161 3.53 7.00 15.54
C GLY A 161 4.92 7.32 14.97
N ARG A 162 5.41 6.48 14.05
CA ARG A 162 6.64 6.76 13.28
C ARG A 162 6.35 7.76 12.19
N ASN A 163 7.38 8.51 11.78
CA ASN A 163 7.26 9.39 10.64
C ASN A 163 7.34 8.62 9.31
N VAL A 164 7.01 9.31 8.22
CA VAL A 164 7.01 8.76 6.86
C VAL A 164 8.37 8.16 6.48
N LYS A 165 9.47 8.85 6.78
CA LYS A 165 10.83 8.39 6.46
C LYS A 165 11.19 7.11 7.20
N GLU A 166 10.93 7.07 8.52
CA GLU A 166 11.12 5.87 9.34
C GLU A 166 10.28 4.69 8.82
N SER A 167 9.04 4.96 8.39
CA SER A 167 8.12 3.94 7.87
C SER A 167 8.59 3.37 6.53
N TYR A 168 9.07 4.23 5.63
CA TYR A 168 9.72 3.84 4.37
C TYR A 168 11.00 3.04 4.62
N ASP A 169 11.88 3.53 5.50
CA ASP A 169 13.15 2.87 5.80
C ASP A 169 12.93 1.48 6.40
N LYS A 170 11.88 1.31 7.21
CA LYS A 170 11.52 0.03 7.78
C LYS A 170 11.03 -0.96 6.73
N SER A 171 10.18 -0.56 5.80
CA SER A 171 9.77 -1.44 4.69
C SER A 171 10.96 -1.81 3.81
N GLN A 172 11.84 -0.86 3.52
CA GLN A 172 13.09 -1.11 2.79
C GLN A 172 13.98 -2.13 3.52
N LYS A 173 14.17 -1.97 4.84
CA LYS A 173 14.97 -2.89 5.65
C LYS A 173 14.38 -4.30 5.66
N GLU A 174 13.07 -4.43 5.79
CA GLU A 174 12.40 -5.74 5.76
C GLU A 174 12.45 -6.39 4.38
N MET A 175 12.27 -5.63 3.29
CA MET A 175 12.48 -6.16 1.94
C MET A 175 13.92 -6.62 1.72
N ARG A 176 14.94 -5.87 2.19
CA ARG A 176 16.34 -6.31 2.13
C ARG A 176 16.58 -7.60 2.88
N ARG A 177 16.03 -7.71 4.10
CA ARG A 177 16.13 -8.94 4.91
C ARG A 177 15.48 -10.13 4.19
N ASN A 178 14.28 -9.95 3.65
CA ASN A 178 13.57 -11.00 2.91
C ASN A 178 14.33 -11.38 1.65
N PHE A 179 14.88 -10.41 0.91
CA PHE A 179 15.70 -10.69 -0.26
C PHE A 179 16.96 -11.49 0.09
N SER A 180 17.70 -11.10 1.14
CA SER A 180 18.86 -11.85 1.63
C SER A 180 18.49 -13.30 2.02
N TYR A 181 17.31 -13.50 2.61
CA TYR A 181 16.79 -14.84 2.88
C TYR A 181 16.51 -15.61 1.58
N MET A 182 15.80 -14.99 0.65
CA MET A 182 15.37 -15.61 -0.61
C MET A 182 16.54 -16.08 -1.47
N ILE A 183 17.69 -15.39 -1.46
CA ILE A 183 18.90 -15.81 -2.20
C ILE A 183 19.80 -16.78 -1.43
N SER A 184 19.43 -17.14 -0.19
CA SER A 184 20.23 -18.04 0.63
C SER A 184 19.93 -19.52 0.34
N SER A 185 20.79 -20.41 0.83
CA SER A 185 20.56 -21.86 0.78
C SER A 185 19.36 -22.33 1.61
N LYS A 186 18.83 -21.48 2.51
CA LYS A 186 17.68 -21.81 3.37
C LYS A 186 16.33 -21.64 2.69
N ALA A 187 16.26 -20.86 1.62
CA ALA A 187 15.02 -20.60 0.89
C ALA A 187 14.57 -21.84 0.10
N SER A 188 13.26 -21.97 -0.12
CA SER A 188 12.72 -22.93 -1.08
C SER A 188 13.08 -22.54 -2.52
N ILE A 189 12.87 -23.45 -3.47
CA ILE A 189 13.06 -23.13 -4.90
C ILE A 189 12.10 -22.00 -5.32
N GLU A 190 10.83 -22.10 -4.94
CA GLU A 190 9.80 -21.10 -5.26
C GLU A 190 10.14 -19.71 -4.67
N GLU A 191 10.69 -19.67 -3.46
CA GLU A 191 11.15 -18.43 -2.82
C GLU A 191 12.38 -17.85 -3.54
N ARG A 192 13.33 -18.70 -3.97
CA ARG A 192 14.49 -18.26 -4.77
C ARG A 192 14.06 -17.67 -6.11
N ASP A 193 13.16 -18.34 -6.83
CA ASP A 193 12.67 -17.91 -8.15
C ASP A 193 11.93 -16.57 -8.05
N ALA A 194 11.30 -16.29 -6.91
CA ALA A 194 10.62 -15.03 -6.65
C ALA A 194 11.57 -13.86 -6.27
N ALA A 195 12.85 -14.11 -5.97
CA ALA A 195 13.75 -13.13 -5.37
C ALA A 195 13.95 -11.87 -6.24
N PHE A 196 14.04 -12.05 -7.56
CA PHE A 196 14.19 -10.94 -8.51
C PHE A 196 13.03 -9.94 -8.42
N PHE A 197 11.81 -10.42 -8.23
CA PHE A 197 10.63 -9.58 -8.13
C PHE A 197 10.60 -8.78 -6.83
N LEU A 198 11.07 -9.36 -5.72
CA LEU A 198 11.21 -8.63 -4.47
C LEU A 198 12.31 -7.55 -4.59
N PHE A 199 13.42 -7.87 -5.26
CA PHE A 199 14.46 -6.89 -5.55
C PHE A 199 13.96 -5.75 -6.44
N ALA A 200 13.08 -6.04 -7.41
CA ALA A 200 12.44 -5.03 -8.23
C ALA A 200 11.60 -4.08 -7.36
N ASN A 201 10.76 -4.60 -6.46
CA ASN A 201 9.98 -3.78 -5.51
C ASN A 201 10.88 -2.94 -4.59
N LEU A 202 11.93 -3.54 -4.04
CA LEU A 202 12.90 -2.85 -3.19
C LEU A 202 13.50 -1.65 -3.93
N SER A 203 13.90 -1.85 -5.19
CA SER A 203 14.58 -0.86 -6.01
C SER A 203 13.66 0.24 -6.54
N CYS A 204 12.36 -0.01 -6.66
CA CYS A 204 11.39 0.94 -7.23
C CYS A 204 10.46 1.58 -6.20
N GLN A 205 10.46 1.16 -4.92
CA GLN A 205 9.70 1.86 -3.89
C GLN A 205 10.27 3.27 -3.65
N VAL A 206 9.42 4.27 -3.76
CA VAL A 206 9.79 5.69 -3.66
C VAL A 206 9.03 6.36 -2.52
N MET A 207 9.64 7.43 -2.01
CA MET A 207 9.06 8.35 -1.03
C MET A 207 9.20 9.78 -1.56
N TYR A 208 8.12 10.55 -1.52
CA TYR A 208 8.12 11.98 -1.85
C TYR A 208 7.47 12.80 -0.71
N GLY A 209 7.78 14.09 -0.68
CA GLY A 209 7.23 15.04 0.29
C GLY A 209 7.94 15.02 1.65
N GLN A 210 7.19 15.33 2.71
CA GLN A 210 7.71 15.53 4.06
C GLN A 210 7.99 14.20 4.76
N GLY A 211 9.26 13.81 4.82
CA GLY A 211 9.68 12.60 5.55
C GLY A 211 9.38 12.64 7.06
N THR A 212 9.25 13.83 7.65
CA THR A 212 8.95 14.04 9.08
C THR A 212 7.46 13.98 9.43
N ALA A 213 6.56 13.97 8.44
CA ALA A 213 5.12 13.88 8.66
C ALA A 213 4.76 12.60 9.44
N LYS A 214 3.72 12.70 10.27
CA LYS A 214 3.21 11.62 11.12
C LYS A 214 1.69 11.54 11.00
N LEU A 215 1.15 10.38 11.38
CA LEU A 215 -0.28 10.18 11.61
C LEU A 215 -0.73 10.83 12.93
#